data_AF-A0A9P5JDG5-F1
#
_entry.id   AF-A0A9P5JDG5-F1
#
_cell.length_a   1.000
_cell.length_b   1.000
_cell.length_c   1.000
_cell.angle_alpha   90.00
_cell.angle_beta   90.00
_cell.angle_gamma   90.00
#
_symmetry.space_group_name_H-M   'P 1'
#
loop_
_entity.id
_entity.type
_entity.pdbx_description
1 polymer ?
#
loop_
_entity_poly.entity_id
_entity_poly.type
_entity_poly.pdbx_seq_one_letter_code
_entity_poly.pdbx_strand_id
1 'polypeptide(L)'
;RFRSPLFKLGQAPLLRVFVPNSAGVWLSDDNILRCEDELRRAGVTSYLKVGDVVWDVALGDEGNVGRMVWDGAYLIDLDYTYTITGEIPPYIDSLCFPPSYWHKILRIPGDPIVHIDLQPYAEEIARNLALLQSRVQTETPQGAYHTVVRWIHRSSFQLRGETPLLPLRSHASAGNNAAGRTPHIDKAWEGTVFIEAEGTNEGLQELQERCGPDIQITPPTAPGPNKPMRKTPPKGKTVFRMIRAQSRPGELWLRCAKEKEKVLPA
;
A
#
# COMPACT_ATOMS: atom_id res chain seq x y z
N ARG A 1 -8.12 26.85 16.18
CA ARG A 1 -7.61 25.72 15.36
C ARG A 1 -6.89 24.77 16.32
N PHE A 2 -7.38 23.55 16.53
CA PHE A 2 -6.77 22.59 17.44
C PHE A 2 -5.34 22.25 16.98
N ARG A 3 -4.37 22.24 17.91
CA ARG A 3 -2.98 21.85 17.65
C ARG A 3 -2.55 20.94 18.80
N SER A 4 -2.27 19.68 18.49
CA SER A 4 -1.72 18.72 19.44
C SER A 4 -0.41 18.16 18.87
N PRO A 5 0.63 17.98 19.70
CA PRO A 5 1.83 17.26 19.29
C PRO A 5 1.55 15.77 19.08
N LEU A 6 0.47 15.24 19.67
CA LEU A 6 0.10 13.82 19.66
C LEU A 6 -0.94 13.48 18.58
N PHE A 7 -1.70 14.47 18.10
CA PHE A 7 -2.76 14.26 17.13
C PHE A 7 -2.76 15.32 16.03
N LYS A 8 -2.79 14.87 14.79
CA LYS A 8 -2.93 15.72 13.60
C LYS A 8 -4.01 15.14 12.70
N LEU A 9 -4.90 16.01 12.21
CA LEU A 9 -5.90 15.64 11.23
C LEU A 9 -5.22 15.12 9.96
N GLY A 10 -5.74 14.02 9.42
CA GLY A 10 -5.20 13.38 8.21
C GLY A 10 -3.92 12.57 8.44
N GLN A 11 -3.58 12.25 9.69
CA GLN A 11 -2.52 11.31 10.06
C GLN A 11 -3.05 10.26 11.02
N ALA A 12 -2.48 9.05 10.95
CA ALA A 12 -2.81 7.99 11.87
C ALA A 12 -2.42 8.41 13.30
N PRO A 13 -3.30 8.22 14.30
CA PRO A 13 -2.89 8.26 15.69
C PRO A 13 -2.01 7.04 16.01
N LEU A 14 -1.18 7.18 17.04
CA LEU A 14 -0.43 6.08 17.64
C LEU A 14 -0.91 5.88 19.08
N LEU A 15 -1.73 4.85 19.29
CA LEU A 15 -2.12 4.42 20.63
C LEU A 15 -1.07 3.44 21.15
N ARG A 16 -0.76 3.55 22.45
CA ARG A 16 0.21 2.66 23.11
C ARG A 16 -0.53 1.80 24.12
N VAL A 17 -0.29 0.50 24.05
CA VAL A 17 -0.73 -0.50 25.02
C VAL A 17 0.49 -1.18 25.59
N PHE A 18 0.36 -1.80 26.76
CA PHE A 18 1.44 -2.56 27.37
C PHE A 18 0.90 -3.94 27.75
N VAL A 19 1.23 -4.94 26.93
CA VAL A 19 0.82 -6.32 27.16
C VAL A 19 2.07 -7.20 27.21
N PRO A 20 2.54 -7.59 28.40
CA PRO A 20 3.73 -8.43 28.53
C PRO A 20 3.61 -9.72 27.72
N ASN A 21 4.59 -9.96 26.86
CA ASN A 21 4.71 -11.21 26.11
C ASN A 21 5.74 -12.13 26.76
N SER A 22 5.31 -13.29 27.25
CA SER A 22 6.21 -14.32 27.78
C SER A 22 6.88 -15.16 26.68
N ALA A 23 6.39 -15.10 25.43
CA ALA A 23 6.81 -15.94 24.32
C ALA A 23 7.93 -15.33 23.45
N GLY A 24 8.37 -14.09 23.71
CA GLY A 24 9.51 -13.47 23.02
C GLY A 24 9.19 -12.12 22.37
N VAL A 25 9.92 -11.80 21.30
CA VAL A 25 9.94 -10.46 20.65
C VAL A 25 8.82 -10.29 19.60
N TRP A 26 8.19 -11.37 19.16
CA TRP A 26 7.14 -11.34 18.13
C TRP A 26 5.74 -11.41 18.72
N LEU A 27 4.77 -10.72 18.11
CA LEU A 27 3.36 -10.75 18.52
C LEU A 27 2.78 -12.15 18.25
N SER A 28 2.27 -12.79 19.29
CA SER A 28 1.45 -13.99 19.14
C SER A 28 -0.04 -13.61 19.00
N ASP A 29 -0.86 -14.48 18.42
CA ASP A 29 -2.31 -14.24 18.32
C ASP A 29 -2.94 -13.94 19.70
N ASP A 30 -2.48 -14.62 20.77
CA ASP A 30 -2.94 -14.35 22.15
C ASP A 30 -2.56 -12.94 22.62
N ASN A 31 -1.37 -12.45 22.26
CA ASN A 31 -0.95 -11.08 22.58
C ASN A 31 -1.80 -10.04 21.87
N ILE A 32 -2.15 -10.27 20.60
CA ILE A 32 -3.02 -9.38 19.83
C ILE A 32 -4.40 -9.28 20.51
N LEU A 33 -5.00 -10.41 20.86
CA LEU A 33 -6.29 -10.46 21.56
C LEU A 33 -6.25 -9.75 22.92
N ARG A 34 -5.17 -9.91 23.68
CA ARG A 34 -4.99 -9.17 24.94
C ARG A 34 -4.86 -7.67 24.72
N CYS A 35 -4.18 -7.23 23.66
CA CYS A 35 -4.12 -5.82 23.29
C CYS A 35 -5.52 -5.27 22.98
N GLU A 36 -6.34 -6.02 22.24
CA GLU A 36 -7.73 -5.65 21.98
C GLU A 36 -8.56 -5.56 23.26
N ASP A 37 -8.40 -6.51 24.18
CA ASP A 37 -9.07 -6.50 25.48
C ASP A 37 -8.70 -5.24 26.29
N GLU A 38 -7.43 -4.84 26.29
CA GLU A 38 -6.98 -3.61 26.95
C GLU A 38 -7.59 -2.35 26.31
N LEU A 39 -7.66 -2.28 24.98
CA LEU A 39 -8.35 -1.19 24.28
C LEU A 39 -9.84 -1.14 24.63
N ARG A 40 -10.49 -2.31 24.74
CA ARG A 40 -11.90 -2.44 25.10
C ARG A 40 -12.16 -2.03 26.55
N ARG A 41 -11.30 -2.47 27.48
CA ARG A 41 -11.33 -2.08 28.90
C ARG A 41 -11.14 -0.58 29.09
N ALA A 42 -10.23 0.03 28.30
CA ALA A 42 -10.02 1.47 28.29
C ALA A 42 -11.17 2.26 27.62
N GLY A 43 -12.12 1.58 26.98
CA GLY A 43 -13.25 2.21 26.29
C GLY A 43 -12.89 2.97 25.02
N VAL A 44 -11.68 2.77 24.49
CA VAL A 44 -11.16 3.56 23.36
C VAL A 44 -11.53 2.98 21.99
N THR A 45 -11.93 1.71 21.92
CA THR A 45 -12.25 1.00 20.66
C THR A 45 -13.31 1.74 19.83
N SER A 46 -14.27 2.41 20.49
CA SER A 46 -15.33 3.15 19.78
C SER A 46 -14.84 4.40 19.04
N TYR A 47 -13.66 4.90 19.38
CA TYR A 47 -13.04 6.07 18.74
C TYR A 47 -12.03 5.70 17.65
N LEU A 48 -11.63 4.43 17.57
CA LEU A 48 -10.70 3.95 16.56
C LEU A 48 -11.33 3.97 15.18
N LYS A 49 -10.52 4.38 14.20
CA LYS A 49 -10.85 4.32 12.79
C LYS A 49 -9.97 3.30 12.11
N VAL A 50 -10.47 2.74 11.01
CA VAL A 50 -9.66 1.89 10.13
C VAL A 50 -8.36 2.61 9.81
N GLY A 51 -7.23 1.90 9.89
CA GLY A 51 -5.90 2.45 9.60
C GLY A 51 -5.21 3.12 10.80
N ASP A 52 -5.88 3.29 11.95
CA ASP A 52 -5.25 3.76 13.18
C ASP A 52 -4.21 2.74 13.67
N VAL A 53 -3.12 3.21 14.27
CA VAL A 53 -2.01 2.36 14.67
C VAL A 53 -2.00 2.19 16.19
N VAL A 54 -1.88 0.94 16.62
CA VAL A 54 -1.69 0.56 18.02
C VAL A 54 -0.32 -0.08 18.17
N TRP A 55 0.38 0.26 19.25
CA TRP A 55 1.70 -0.27 19.53
C TRP A 55 1.75 -0.88 20.91
N ASP A 56 2.04 -2.18 20.97
CA ASP A 56 2.42 -2.84 22.21
C ASP A 56 3.85 -2.48 22.57
N VAL A 57 3.99 -1.55 23.51
CA VAL A 57 5.29 -1.04 23.97
C VAL A 57 6.08 -2.07 24.79
N ALA A 58 5.47 -3.20 25.19
CA ALA A 58 6.17 -4.27 25.89
C ALA A 58 7.21 -4.97 25.01
N LEU A 59 7.05 -4.92 23.67
CA LEU A 59 7.93 -5.58 22.70
C LEU A 59 9.12 -4.73 22.25
N GLY A 60 9.26 -3.51 22.80
CA GLY A 60 10.35 -2.59 22.46
C GLY A 60 10.04 -1.70 21.26
N ASP A 61 11.01 -0.85 20.91
CA ASP A 61 10.88 0.20 19.88
C ASP A 61 11.82 -0.02 18.68
N GLU A 62 12.14 -1.27 18.37
CA GLU A 62 12.92 -1.59 17.17
C GLU A 62 12.01 -1.61 15.94
N GLY A 63 12.31 -0.79 14.92
CA GLY A 63 11.51 -0.73 13.69
C GLY A 63 10.01 -0.52 13.97
N ASN A 64 9.17 -1.41 13.45
CA ASN A 64 7.73 -1.47 13.75
C ASN A 64 7.34 -2.66 14.63
N VAL A 65 8.28 -3.24 15.39
CA VAL A 65 7.97 -4.34 16.31
C VAL A 65 6.84 -3.93 17.27
N GLY A 66 5.86 -4.81 17.44
CA GLY A 66 4.68 -4.59 18.28
C GLY A 66 3.65 -3.61 17.71
N ARG A 67 3.86 -3.04 16.51
CA ARG A 67 2.86 -2.15 15.87
C ARG A 67 1.87 -2.99 15.08
N MET A 68 0.61 -2.72 15.34
CA MET A 68 -0.57 -3.31 14.70
C MET A 68 -1.42 -2.16 14.14
N VAL A 69 -2.28 -2.50 13.19
CA VAL A 69 -3.23 -1.55 12.60
C VAL A 69 -4.64 -1.97 13.00
N TRP A 70 -5.57 -1.02 13.11
CA TRP A 70 -6.99 -1.32 13.33
C TRP A 70 -7.71 -1.49 12.00
N ASP A 71 -8.38 -2.61 11.77
CA ASP A 71 -9.11 -2.88 10.52
C ASP A 71 -10.58 -2.40 10.55
N GLY A 72 -11.06 -1.99 11.72
CA GLY A 72 -12.46 -1.63 11.98
C GLY A 72 -13.14 -2.52 13.02
N ALA A 73 -12.65 -3.74 13.23
CA ALA A 73 -13.15 -4.68 14.22
C ALA A 73 -12.04 -5.35 15.05
N TYR A 74 -10.88 -5.55 14.45
CA TYR A 74 -9.75 -6.28 15.02
C TYR A 74 -8.42 -5.52 14.82
N LEU A 75 -7.46 -5.86 15.66
CA LEU A 75 -6.06 -5.54 15.45
C LEU A 75 -5.45 -6.54 14.48
N ILE A 76 -4.65 -6.00 13.58
CA ILE A 76 -4.03 -6.75 12.51
C ILE A 76 -2.53 -6.48 12.45
N ASP A 77 -1.77 -7.51 12.10
CA ASP A 77 -0.34 -7.39 11.88
C ASP A 77 -0.01 -6.61 10.60
N LEU A 78 1.18 -6.02 10.61
CA LEU A 78 1.77 -5.42 9.42
C LEU A 78 2.16 -6.50 8.39
N ASP A 79 2.21 -6.12 7.11
CA ASP A 79 2.67 -6.99 6.03
C ASP A 79 4.18 -6.90 5.84
N TYR A 80 4.86 -8.02 6.02
CA TYR A 80 6.31 -8.15 5.90
C TYR A 80 6.76 -8.68 4.52
N THR A 81 5.83 -8.89 3.58
CA THR A 81 6.12 -9.50 2.26
C THR A 81 7.21 -8.75 1.50
N TYR A 82 7.25 -7.42 1.58
CA TYR A 82 8.16 -6.58 0.79
C TYR A 82 9.09 -5.72 1.66
N THR A 83 8.92 -5.72 2.98
CA THR A 83 9.88 -5.07 3.88
C THR A 83 10.03 -5.84 5.17
N ILE A 84 11.27 -5.85 5.67
CA ILE A 84 11.60 -6.45 6.98
C ILE A 84 11.00 -5.66 8.16
N THR A 85 10.61 -4.41 7.94
CA THR A 85 10.04 -3.54 8.98
C THR A 85 8.53 -3.63 9.06
N GLY A 86 7.86 -4.26 8.09
CA GLY A 86 6.39 -4.34 8.03
C GLY A 86 5.77 -3.05 7.48
N GLU A 87 4.84 -3.20 6.54
CA GLU A 87 4.04 -2.12 5.96
C GLU A 87 2.53 -2.37 6.10
N ILE A 88 1.71 -1.48 5.56
CA ILE A 88 0.26 -1.63 5.59
C ILE A 88 -0.17 -2.87 4.79
N PRO A 89 -1.03 -3.72 5.36
CA PRO A 89 -1.44 -4.95 4.71
C PRO A 89 -2.47 -4.72 3.58
N PRO A 90 -2.58 -5.66 2.61
CA PRO A 90 -3.28 -5.45 1.35
C PRO A 90 -4.80 -5.24 1.46
N TYR A 91 -5.41 -5.66 2.56
CA TYR A 91 -6.85 -5.46 2.77
C TYR A 91 -7.17 -4.01 3.16
N ILE A 92 -6.22 -3.23 3.68
CA ILE A 92 -6.40 -1.79 3.84
C ILE A 92 -6.21 -1.10 2.48
N ASP A 93 -7.20 -0.32 2.05
CA ASP A 93 -7.12 0.42 0.79
C ASP A 93 -6.29 1.68 0.97
N SER A 94 -5.15 1.76 0.29
CA SER A 94 -4.28 2.94 0.39
C SER A 94 -4.95 4.22 -0.13
N LEU A 95 -5.91 4.11 -1.05
CA LEU A 95 -6.63 5.28 -1.58
C LEU A 95 -7.60 5.88 -0.56
N CYS A 96 -8.03 5.14 0.46
CA CYS A 96 -8.90 5.65 1.53
C CYS A 96 -8.20 6.62 2.49
N PHE A 97 -6.88 6.72 2.42
CA PHE A 97 -6.07 7.48 3.35
C PHE A 97 -5.17 8.43 2.59
N PRO A 98 -4.87 9.63 3.13
CA PRO A 98 -3.86 10.49 2.51
C PRO A 98 -2.55 9.72 2.26
N PRO A 99 -1.78 9.99 1.18
CA PRO A 99 -0.50 9.31 0.93
C PRO A 99 0.53 9.43 2.09
N SER A 100 0.33 10.41 2.97
CA SER A 100 1.17 10.68 4.15
C SER A 100 0.56 10.20 5.48
N TYR A 101 -0.55 9.46 5.45
CA TYR A 101 -1.33 9.12 6.65
C TYR A 101 -0.50 8.41 7.73
N TRP A 102 0.30 7.41 7.33
CA TRP A 102 1.15 6.65 8.26
C TRP A 102 2.57 7.22 8.42
N HIS A 103 2.87 8.37 7.80
CA HIS A 103 4.19 8.98 7.88
C HIS A 103 4.53 9.31 9.34
N LYS A 104 5.70 8.85 9.80
CA LYS A 104 6.26 9.01 11.16
C LYS A 104 5.65 8.08 12.21
N ILE A 105 4.55 7.42 11.88
CA ILE A 105 3.89 6.45 12.75
C ILE A 105 4.42 5.06 12.48
N LEU A 106 4.45 4.68 11.20
CA LEU A 106 5.14 3.49 10.71
C LEU A 106 6.51 3.91 10.15
N ARG A 107 7.55 3.20 10.58
CA ARG A 107 8.94 3.39 10.19
C ARG A 107 9.20 2.64 8.88
N ILE A 108 8.75 3.22 7.79
CA ILE A 108 8.89 2.64 6.45
C ILE A 108 10.19 3.14 5.79
N PRO A 109 11.16 2.26 5.50
CA PRO A 109 12.38 2.64 4.80
C PRO A 109 12.11 2.96 3.33
N GLY A 110 12.69 4.04 2.81
CA GLY A 110 12.63 4.37 1.38
C GLY A 110 11.22 4.71 0.87
N ASP A 111 10.82 4.09 -0.24
CA ASP A 111 9.55 4.30 -0.93
C ASP A 111 8.46 3.37 -0.36
N PRO A 112 7.33 3.88 0.16
CA PRO A 112 6.31 3.08 0.80
C PRO A 112 5.46 2.32 -0.21
N ILE A 113 4.87 1.23 0.26
CA ILE A 113 3.94 0.41 -0.50
C ILE A 113 2.55 1.00 -0.43
N VAL A 114 1.87 0.94 -1.57
CA VAL A 114 0.46 1.25 -1.70
C VAL A 114 -0.23 0.11 -2.45
N HIS A 115 -1.43 -0.23 -1.98
CA HIS A 115 -2.27 -1.27 -2.56
C HIS A 115 -3.41 -0.61 -3.32
N ILE A 116 -3.40 -0.72 -4.64
CA ILE A 116 -4.33 -0.02 -5.54
C ILE A 116 -4.89 -0.98 -6.58
N ASP A 117 -6.19 -0.89 -6.83
CA ASP A 117 -6.84 -1.54 -7.96
C ASP A 117 -6.77 -0.61 -9.19
N LEU A 118 -6.11 -1.07 -10.26
CA LEU A 118 -5.98 -0.32 -11.51
C LEU A 118 -7.12 -0.58 -12.49
N GLN A 119 -7.96 -1.60 -12.28
CA GLN A 119 -9.02 -1.97 -13.22
C GLN A 119 -9.95 -0.79 -13.57
N PRO A 120 -10.37 0.07 -12.62
CA PRO A 120 -11.21 1.23 -12.93
C PRO A 120 -10.55 2.28 -13.86
N TYR A 121 -9.23 2.26 -13.96
CA TYR A 121 -8.42 3.24 -14.70
C TYR A 121 -7.78 2.67 -15.95
N ALA A 122 -8.07 1.40 -16.27
CA ALA A 122 -7.41 0.65 -17.34
C ALA A 122 -7.50 1.33 -18.71
N GLU A 123 -8.65 1.93 -19.05
CA GLU A 123 -8.83 2.67 -20.32
C GLU A 123 -7.92 3.90 -20.43
N GLU A 124 -7.81 4.68 -19.36
CA GLU A 124 -6.97 5.87 -19.33
C GLU A 124 -5.49 5.47 -19.37
N ILE A 125 -5.14 4.41 -18.64
CA ILE A 125 -3.79 3.82 -18.64
C ILE A 125 -3.42 3.34 -20.05
N ALA A 126 -4.31 2.64 -20.74
CA ALA A 126 -4.06 2.16 -22.10
C ALA A 126 -3.83 3.32 -23.07
N ARG A 127 -4.65 4.38 -22.96
CA ARG A 127 -4.60 5.56 -23.82
C ARG A 127 -3.34 6.38 -23.65
N ASN A 128 -2.83 6.48 -22.42
CA ASN A 128 -1.70 7.34 -22.07
C ASN A 128 -0.35 6.60 -22.05
N LEU A 129 -0.33 5.31 -22.40
CA LEU A 129 0.87 4.49 -22.33
C LEU A 129 1.93 4.94 -23.36
N ALA A 130 3.15 5.15 -22.89
CA ALA A 130 4.32 5.42 -23.73
C ALA A 130 5.55 4.64 -23.23
N LEU A 131 6.37 4.17 -24.18
CA LEU A 131 7.70 3.63 -23.90
C LEU A 131 8.72 4.78 -23.93
N LEU A 132 9.35 5.05 -22.78
CA LEU A 132 10.24 6.20 -22.60
C LEU A 132 11.65 5.76 -22.17
N GLN A 133 12.66 6.50 -22.63
CA GLN A 133 14.00 6.40 -22.10
C GLN A 133 14.10 7.23 -20.81
N SER A 134 14.41 6.57 -19.69
CA SER A 134 14.60 7.19 -18.38
C SER A 134 16.07 7.16 -17.99
N ARG A 135 16.57 8.28 -17.44
CA ARG A 135 17.94 8.41 -16.91
C ARG A 135 17.84 8.55 -15.40
N VAL A 136 18.38 7.58 -14.67
CA VAL A 136 18.36 7.57 -13.21
C VAL A 136 19.80 7.63 -12.72
N GLN A 137 20.07 8.52 -11.76
CA GLN A 137 21.34 8.51 -11.04
C GLN A 137 21.27 7.45 -9.93
N THR A 138 22.23 6.53 -9.96
CA THR A 138 22.37 5.47 -8.96
C THR A 138 23.72 5.67 -8.28
N GLU A 139 23.74 5.64 -6.95
CA GLU A 139 24.97 5.63 -6.16
C GLU A 139 25.56 4.21 -6.17
N THR A 140 26.84 4.09 -6.46
CA THR A 140 27.57 2.82 -6.39
C THR A 140 27.88 2.48 -4.93
N PRO A 141 28.17 1.21 -4.60
CA PRO A 141 28.58 0.81 -3.25
C PRO A 141 29.81 1.56 -2.71
N GLN A 142 30.57 2.24 -3.58
CA GLN A 142 31.77 3.04 -3.25
C GLN A 142 31.48 4.54 -3.14
N GLY A 143 30.20 4.97 -3.24
CA GLY A 143 29.77 6.36 -3.12
C GLY A 143 29.87 7.20 -4.40
N ALA A 144 30.13 6.59 -5.57
CA ALA A 144 30.18 7.30 -6.85
C ALA A 144 28.81 7.30 -7.54
N TYR A 145 28.39 8.42 -8.14
CA TYR A 145 27.12 8.50 -8.87
C TYR A 145 27.30 8.11 -10.33
N HIS A 146 26.52 7.12 -10.79
CA HIS A 146 26.47 6.71 -12.19
C HIS A 146 25.06 6.93 -12.76
N THR A 147 25.00 7.49 -13.96
CA THR A 147 23.73 7.64 -14.68
C THR A 147 23.45 6.35 -15.45
N VAL A 148 22.37 5.67 -15.07
CA VAL A 148 21.88 4.47 -15.76
C VAL A 148 20.73 4.88 -16.67
N VAL A 149 20.84 4.51 -17.94
CA VAL A 149 19.76 4.63 -18.91
C VAL A 149 18.94 3.35 -18.88
N ARG A 150 17.63 3.47 -18.67
CA ARG A 150 16.68 2.36 -18.72
C ARG A 150 15.47 2.72 -19.57
N TRP A 151 14.85 1.73 -20.19
CA TRP A 151 13.55 1.89 -20.82
C TRP A 151 12.45 1.62 -19.80
N ILE A 152 11.41 2.44 -19.79
CA ILE A 152 10.23 2.30 -18.93
C ILE A 152 8.95 2.44 -19.73
N HIS A 153 7.96 1.64 -19.39
CA HIS A 153 6.58 1.92 -19.79
C HIS A 153 5.99 2.88 -18.78
N ARG A 154 5.59 4.07 -19.24
CA ARG A 154 4.95 5.09 -18.41
C ARG A 154 3.54 5.31 -18.89
N SER A 155 2.61 5.38 -17.95
CA SER A 155 1.25 5.85 -18.22
C SER A 155 0.77 6.74 -17.07
N SER A 156 -0.41 7.31 -17.22
CA SER A 156 -1.05 8.14 -16.19
C SER A 156 -2.55 8.01 -16.21
N PHE A 157 -3.17 8.27 -15.05
CA PHE A 157 -4.61 8.38 -14.90
C PHE A 157 -5.00 9.45 -13.88
N GLN A 158 -6.25 9.92 -13.94
CA GLN A 158 -6.78 10.92 -13.02
C GLN A 158 -7.50 10.27 -11.84
N LEU A 159 -7.16 10.70 -10.63
CA LEU A 159 -7.91 10.42 -9.43
C LEU A 159 -8.74 11.63 -9.03
N ARG A 160 -10.02 11.37 -8.72
CA ARG A 160 -10.92 12.37 -8.16
C ARG A 160 -11.20 12.03 -6.71
N GLY A 161 -10.93 12.97 -5.81
CA GLY A 161 -11.27 12.84 -4.40
C GLY A 161 -12.76 12.57 -4.22
N GLU A 162 -13.11 11.86 -3.16
CA GLU A 162 -14.49 11.45 -2.85
C GLU A 162 -15.14 10.53 -3.90
N THR A 163 -14.37 9.96 -4.83
CA THR A 163 -14.88 8.88 -5.69
C THR A 163 -15.12 7.64 -4.83
N PRO A 164 -16.31 7.01 -4.88
CA PRO A 164 -16.56 5.76 -4.17
C PRO A 164 -15.64 4.66 -4.71
N LEU A 165 -14.98 3.96 -3.81
CA LEU A 165 -14.23 2.76 -4.13
C LEU A 165 -15.19 1.57 -4.18
N LEU A 166 -14.91 0.60 -5.04
CA LEU A 166 -15.71 -0.62 -5.09
C LEU A 166 -15.72 -1.25 -3.68
N PRO A 167 -16.88 -1.68 -3.17
CA PRO A 167 -16.98 -2.27 -1.85
C PRO A 167 -16.02 -3.45 -1.78
N LEU A 168 -15.07 -3.33 -0.85
CA LEU A 168 -14.03 -4.32 -0.61
C LEU A 168 -14.74 -5.65 -0.31
N ARG A 169 -14.43 -6.72 -1.07
CA ARG A 169 -14.79 -8.10 -0.67
C ARG A 169 -13.90 -8.59 0.48
N SER A 170 -13.55 -7.70 1.42
CA SER A 170 -12.88 -8.09 2.66
C SER A 170 -13.95 -8.42 3.68
N HIS A 171 -13.63 -9.38 4.53
CA HIS A 171 -14.54 -10.05 5.45
C HIS A 171 -15.58 -9.13 6.08
N ALA A 172 -16.81 -9.62 6.08
CA ALA A 172 -17.93 -9.08 6.82
C ALA A 172 -17.56 -8.93 8.31
N SER A 173 -17.10 -7.74 8.69
CA SER A 173 -17.22 -7.18 10.04
C SER A 173 -16.62 -5.77 10.06
N ALA A 174 -17.22 -4.86 9.29
CA ALA A 174 -17.17 -3.46 9.72
C ALA A 174 -18.00 -3.37 11.00
N GLY A 175 -17.37 -3.67 12.14
CA GLY A 175 -17.97 -3.58 13.46
C GLY A 175 -18.46 -2.17 13.72
N ASN A 176 -19.77 -1.98 13.66
CA ASN A 176 -20.64 -0.93 14.22
C ASN A 176 -20.24 0.56 14.24
N ASN A 177 -19.07 0.99 13.76
CA ASN A 177 -18.66 2.41 13.72
C ASN A 177 -18.32 2.94 12.32
N ALA A 178 -18.50 2.11 11.29
CA ALA A 178 -18.64 2.54 9.90
C ALA A 178 -19.93 1.93 9.32
N ALA A 179 -21.08 2.37 9.82
CA ALA A 179 -22.39 1.97 9.30
C ALA A 179 -22.47 2.21 7.77
N GLY A 180 -22.37 1.14 6.97
CA GLY A 180 -22.83 1.07 5.58
C GLY A 180 -22.23 2.07 4.58
N ARG A 181 -21.17 2.81 4.93
CA ARG A 181 -20.61 3.84 4.06
C ARG A 181 -19.55 3.25 3.17
N THR A 182 -19.80 3.27 1.85
CA THR A 182 -18.83 2.90 0.84
C THR A 182 -17.51 3.66 1.10
N PRO A 183 -16.34 3.00 1.10
CA PRO A 183 -15.07 3.70 1.17
C PRO A 183 -14.95 4.68 0.00
N HIS A 184 -14.28 5.81 0.19
CA HIS A 184 -14.05 6.79 -0.86
C HIS A 184 -12.56 7.12 -0.94
N ILE A 185 -12.11 7.55 -2.12
CA ILE A 185 -10.76 8.07 -2.32
C ILE A 185 -10.58 9.34 -1.48
N ASP A 186 -9.53 9.39 -0.66
CA ASP A 186 -9.19 10.57 0.11
C ASP A 186 -8.80 11.73 -0.81
N LYS A 187 -9.21 12.96 -0.47
CA LYS A 187 -8.95 14.16 -1.28
C LYS A 187 -7.46 14.42 -1.53
N ALA A 188 -6.57 13.95 -0.66
CA ALA A 188 -5.13 14.12 -0.86
C ALA A 188 -4.57 13.29 -2.04
N TRP A 189 -5.36 12.37 -2.59
CA TRP A 189 -5.04 11.66 -3.85
C TRP A 189 -5.52 12.40 -5.11
N GLU A 190 -6.32 13.45 -4.98
CA GLU A 190 -6.87 14.16 -6.13
C GLU A 190 -5.76 14.72 -7.03
N GLY A 191 -5.83 14.41 -8.31
CA GLY A 191 -4.83 14.80 -9.31
C GLY A 191 -4.40 13.64 -10.20
N THR A 192 -3.17 13.71 -10.69
CA THR A 192 -2.62 12.76 -11.66
C THR A 192 -1.76 11.71 -10.96
N VAL A 193 -2.04 10.44 -11.23
CA VAL A 193 -1.16 9.33 -10.84
C VAL A 193 -0.39 8.85 -12.06
N PHE A 194 0.93 8.83 -11.96
CA PHE A 194 1.83 8.25 -12.96
C PHE A 194 2.23 6.84 -12.55
N ILE A 195 2.11 5.89 -13.47
CA ILE A 195 2.53 4.50 -13.29
C ILE A 195 3.76 4.22 -14.14
N GLU A 196 4.82 3.71 -13.51
CA GLU A 196 6.02 3.20 -14.17
C GLU A 196 6.09 1.68 -14.07
N ALA A 197 6.19 1.01 -15.22
CA ALA A 197 6.56 -0.39 -15.34
C ALA A 197 7.90 -0.54 -16.08
N GLU A 198 8.53 -1.71 -15.93
CA GLU A 198 9.77 -2.02 -16.64
C GLU A 198 9.55 -2.02 -18.16
N GLY A 199 10.42 -1.38 -18.94
CA GLY A 199 10.25 -1.19 -20.39
C GLY A 199 10.41 -2.44 -21.25
N THR A 200 10.32 -3.64 -20.67
CA THR A 200 10.33 -4.91 -21.40
C THR A 200 8.91 -5.35 -21.74
N ASN A 201 8.76 -6.43 -22.52
CA ASN A 201 7.45 -7.00 -22.81
C ASN A 201 6.82 -7.63 -21.56
N GLU A 202 7.64 -8.17 -20.65
CA GLU A 202 7.20 -8.73 -19.38
C GLU A 202 6.65 -7.64 -18.45
N GLY A 203 7.31 -6.48 -18.38
CA GLY A 203 6.79 -5.34 -17.60
C GLY A 203 5.49 -4.77 -18.17
N LEU A 204 5.34 -4.78 -19.50
CA LEU A 204 4.07 -4.40 -20.14
C LEU A 204 2.95 -5.42 -19.85
N GLN A 205 3.28 -6.71 -19.90
CA GLN A 205 2.35 -7.78 -19.55
C GLN A 205 1.95 -7.72 -18.07
N GLU A 206 2.88 -7.43 -17.16
CA GLU A 206 2.58 -7.22 -15.74
C GLU A 206 1.59 -6.07 -15.54
N LEU A 207 1.80 -4.94 -16.24
CA LEU A 207 0.86 -3.81 -16.20
C LEU A 207 -0.53 -4.19 -16.74
N GLN A 208 -0.57 -4.96 -17.84
CA GLN A 208 -1.81 -5.51 -18.39
C GLN A 208 -2.55 -6.40 -17.39
N GLU A 209 -1.84 -7.29 -16.68
CA GLU A 209 -2.43 -8.20 -15.69
C GLU A 209 -3.06 -7.42 -14.52
N ARG A 210 -2.44 -6.30 -14.12
CA ARG A 210 -2.95 -5.40 -13.06
C ARG A 210 -4.15 -4.56 -13.50
N CYS A 211 -4.27 -4.23 -14.78
CA CYS A 211 -5.41 -3.49 -15.34
C CYS A 211 -6.63 -4.39 -15.63
N GLY A 212 -6.46 -5.72 -15.54
CA GLY A 212 -7.52 -6.69 -15.79
C GLY A 212 -7.66 -7.06 -17.28
N PRO A 213 -8.57 -8.00 -17.60
CA PRO A 213 -8.72 -8.57 -18.94
C PRO A 213 -9.56 -7.71 -19.89
N ASP A 214 -10.34 -6.76 -19.37
CA ASP A 214 -11.37 -6.05 -20.14
C ASP A 214 -10.77 -5.04 -21.14
N ILE A 215 -9.62 -4.47 -20.81
CA ILE A 215 -8.91 -3.50 -21.63
C ILE A 215 -7.59 -4.07 -22.09
N GLN A 216 -7.35 -4.07 -23.40
CA GLN A 216 -6.13 -4.61 -23.98
C GLN A 216 -5.09 -3.50 -24.23
N ILE A 217 -4.07 -3.48 -23.39
CA ILE A 217 -2.88 -2.60 -23.42
C ILE A 217 -1.75 -3.24 -24.24
N THR A 218 -1.63 -4.56 -24.18
CA THR A 218 -0.64 -5.33 -24.97
C THR A 218 -1.17 -5.64 -26.38
N PRO A 219 -0.32 -5.66 -27.41
CA PRO A 219 -0.72 -6.13 -28.74
C PRO A 219 -1.35 -7.53 -28.67
N PRO A 220 -2.31 -7.87 -29.54
CA PRO A 220 -2.84 -9.23 -29.63
C PRO A 220 -1.69 -10.20 -29.82
N THR A 221 -1.44 -11.06 -28.84
CA THR A 221 -0.45 -12.11 -29.05
C THR A 221 -1.05 -13.11 -30.02
N ALA A 222 -0.35 -13.41 -31.11
CA ALA A 222 -0.72 -14.52 -31.99
C ALA A 222 -0.89 -15.81 -31.15
N PRO A 223 -1.90 -16.65 -31.42
CA PRO A 223 -2.10 -17.90 -30.70
C PRO A 223 -0.93 -18.84 -30.97
N GLY A 224 0.05 -18.86 -30.06
CA GLY A 224 1.15 -19.81 -30.08
C GLY A 224 0.75 -21.12 -29.40
N PRO A 225 1.18 -22.29 -29.92
CA PRO A 225 0.71 -23.60 -29.46
C PRO A 225 1.18 -23.99 -28.04
N ASN A 226 2.05 -23.22 -27.38
CA ASN A 226 2.62 -23.51 -26.06
C ASN A 226 2.63 -22.28 -25.15
N LYS A 227 1.50 -21.61 -24.93
CA LYS A 227 1.42 -20.64 -23.82
C LYS A 227 1.17 -21.39 -22.51
N PRO A 228 2.03 -21.23 -21.48
CA PRO A 228 1.69 -21.72 -20.14
C PRO A 228 0.36 -21.10 -19.72
N MET A 229 -0.45 -21.89 -19.01
CA MET A 229 -1.77 -21.52 -18.54
C MET A 229 -1.75 -20.10 -17.97
N ARG A 230 -2.53 -19.18 -18.56
CA ARG A 230 -2.68 -17.79 -18.10
C ARG A 230 -2.91 -17.85 -16.58
N LYS A 231 -1.97 -17.35 -15.78
CA LYS A 231 -2.26 -17.09 -14.36
C LYS A 231 -3.49 -16.20 -14.37
N THR A 232 -4.51 -16.59 -13.61
CA THR A 232 -5.71 -15.78 -13.44
C THR A 232 -5.23 -14.36 -13.08
N PRO A 233 -5.63 -13.31 -13.83
CA PRO A 233 -5.18 -11.97 -13.51
C PRO A 233 -5.50 -11.68 -12.05
N PRO A 234 -4.60 -11.02 -11.31
CA PRO A 234 -4.85 -10.67 -9.92
C PRO A 234 -6.18 -9.92 -9.85
N LYS A 235 -7.15 -10.49 -9.12
CA LYS A 235 -8.44 -9.84 -8.91
C LYS A 235 -8.29 -8.87 -7.76
N GLY A 236 -8.41 -7.58 -8.04
CA GLY A 236 -8.43 -6.51 -7.04
C GLY A 236 -7.09 -5.81 -6.87
N LYS A 237 -6.82 -5.32 -5.66
CA LYS A 237 -5.67 -4.46 -5.35
C LYS A 237 -4.35 -5.15 -5.66
N THR A 238 -3.45 -4.39 -6.27
CA THR A 238 -2.10 -4.83 -6.57
C THR A 238 -1.07 -3.89 -5.94
N VAL A 239 0.14 -4.39 -5.76
CA VAL A 239 1.17 -3.75 -4.94
C VAL A 239 2.02 -2.79 -5.78
N PHE A 240 2.14 -1.54 -5.34
CA PHE A 240 3.00 -0.52 -5.94
C PHE A 240 3.92 0.10 -4.90
N ARG A 241 5.04 0.64 -5.35
CA ARG A 241 5.91 1.51 -4.55
C ARG A 241 5.67 2.96 -4.95
N MET A 242 5.40 3.84 -4.00
CA MET A 242 5.29 5.27 -4.24
C MET A 242 6.67 5.90 -4.28
N ILE A 243 7.09 6.41 -5.44
CA ILE A 243 8.38 7.04 -5.66
C ILE A 243 8.35 8.43 -5.00
N ARG A 244 8.83 8.51 -3.76
CA ARG A 244 8.76 9.74 -2.95
C ARG A 244 9.53 10.89 -3.58
N ALA A 245 10.67 10.59 -4.20
CA ALA A 245 11.54 11.60 -4.81
C ALA A 245 10.89 12.33 -6.01
N GLN A 246 9.91 11.71 -6.67
CA GLN A 246 9.21 12.29 -7.83
C GLN A 246 7.81 12.80 -7.46
N SER A 247 7.21 12.25 -6.41
CA SER A 247 5.84 12.56 -5.99
C SER A 247 5.73 13.93 -5.32
N ARG A 248 4.67 14.66 -5.66
CA ARG A 248 4.30 15.96 -5.08
C ARG A 248 2.77 16.08 -4.98
N PRO A 249 2.23 17.00 -4.17
CA PRO A 249 0.78 17.19 -4.10
C PRO A 249 0.15 17.39 -5.49
N GLY A 250 -0.88 16.61 -5.82
CA GLY A 250 -1.54 16.60 -7.13
C GLY A 250 -0.87 15.75 -8.21
N GLU A 251 0.37 15.26 -7.98
CA GLU A 251 1.10 14.40 -8.91
C GLU A 251 1.85 13.29 -8.16
N LEU A 252 1.30 12.08 -8.17
CA LEU A 252 1.86 10.93 -7.45
C LEU A 252 2.48 9.95 -8.43
N TRP A 253 3.68 9.49 -8.09
CA TRP A 253 4.46 8.59 -8.93
C TRP A 253 4.52 7.21 -8.28
N LEU A 254 4.04 6.20 -8.99
CA LEU A 254 4.03 4.83 -8.53
C LEU A 254 4.79 3.94 -9.50
N ARG A 255 5.50 2.94 -8.98
CA ARG A 255 6.08 1.87 -9.78
C ARG A 255 5.53 0.52 -9.37
N CYS A 256 5.38 -0.39 -10.32
CA CYS A 256 5.01 -1.78 -10.02
C CYS A 256 6.04 -2.39 -9.05
N ALA A 257 5.57 -2.93 -7.92
CA ALA A 257 6.43 -3.68 -7.00
C ALA A 257 6.72 -5.05 -7.60
N LYS A 258 8.01 -5.41 -7.70
CA LYS A 258 8.45 -6.63 -8.39
C LYS A 258 8.51 -7.83 -7.45
N GLU A 259 8.34 -9.03 -7.98
CA GLU A 259 8.46 -10.27 -7.20
C GLU A 259 9.83 -10.42 -6.52
N LYS A 260 10.90 -9.99 -7.20
CA LYS A 260 12.27 -9.98 -6.67
C LYS A 260 12.50 -9.02 -5.50
N GLU A 261 11.55 -8.11 -5.24
CA GLU A 261 11.59 -7.21 -4.09
C GLU A 261 10.92 -7.82 -2.86
N LYS A 262 10.29 -8.99 -2.98
CA LYS A 262 9.78 -9.71 -1.82
C LYS A 262 10.95 -10.13 -0.94
N VAL A 263 10.77 -9.93 0.36
CA VAL A 263 11.72 -10.42 1.36
C VAL A 263 11.60 -11.94 1.33
N LEU A 264 12.72 -12.63 1.11
CA LEU A 264 12.75 -14.08 1.25
C LEU A 264 12.41 -14.42 2.70
N PRO A 265 11.51 -15.40 2.97
CA PRO A 265 11.34 -15.89 4.32
C PRO A 265 12.72 -16.39 4.80
N ALA A 266 13.16 -15.87 5.95
CA ALA A 266 14.37 -16.34 6.62
C ALA A 266 14.17 -17.78 7.13
#